data_AF-A0A0A1WF35-F1
#
_entry.id   AF-A0A0A1WF35-F1
#
_cell.length_a   1.000
_cell.length_b   1.000
_cell.length_c   1.000
_cell.angle_alpha   90.00
_cell.angle_beta   90.00
_cell.angle_gamma   90.00
#
_symmetry.space_group_name_H-M   'P 1'
#
loop_
_entity.id
_entity.type
_entity.pdbx_description
1 polymer ?
#
loop_
_entity_poly.entity_id
_entity_poly.type
_entity_poly.pdbx_seq_one_letter_code
_entity_poly.pdbx_strand_id
1 'polypeptide(L)'
;QMPNKEPPVTTLTAYFQLCETDEFSRTLLYSEVPHYFTWNASTKKFQRRKQGTPVDGYPGIFRTYALGRIYTVSPAKVECFYLRLLLVNVHGPQSFQHLRTVNGQLCATYREACQHLHLLEDDTHWEATLRDASIVSPPVQIRMLFAIIISTCFPSNPLELWNKYKDFMAEDILIRLRHRSNDPALLLTLEMYNEALIMIEDLCLTIANKALGQLGLTPPNRPMHDLFERELQRELQFDRNELRAFVQTYTPQLNDQQKYDTVMQAVNDNTGGLYFLDAPGGTGKTFLISLILATIRSEQKIALALASSGIAATLLDGARTAHSALKLPLNMQAIETPTCNISRSSGMAKVLQQTSIILWDECPMAHKKSLEALNRTLQDLRRSLQLFGGALILLSGDFRQTLPVIPRSTPADEINACLKSSFLWAHVQMLSLTTNMRVRLQNDSSAREFSKQLLKIGDGKMASDQNGFITLPNNFSIIVSSKE
;
A
#
# COMPACT_ATOMS: atom_id res chain seq x y z
N GLN A 1 37.15 19.27 13.38
CA GLN A 1 36.52 19.98 12.23
C GLN A 1 36.56 19.03 11.05
N MET A 2 35.43 18.41 10.69
CA MET A 2 35.34 17.65 9.43
C MET A 2 35.32 18.65 8.28
N PRO A 3 36.06 18.43 7.17
CA PRO A 3 36.04 19.33 6.04
C PRO A 3 34.64 19.35 5.45
N ASN A 4 34.13 20.56 5.23
CA ASN A 4 32.86 20.83 4.58
C ASN A 4 32.94 20.26 3.14
N LYS A 5 32.62 18.97 2.97
CA LYS A 5 32.56 18.34 1.65
C LYS A 5 31.36 18.95 0.94
N GLU A 6 31.63 19.78 -0.07
CA GLU A 6 30.58 20.24 -0.98
C GLU A 6 29.79 19.03 -1.50
N PRO A 7 28.45 19.15 -1.57
CA PRO A 7 27.62 18.06 -2.04
C PRO A 7 28.02 17.65 -3.46
N PRO A 8 27.95 16.36 -3.79
CA PRO A 8 28.37 15.87 -5.10
C PRO A 8 27.54 16.50 -6.22
N VAL A 9 28.22 17.00 -7.27
CA VAL A 9 27.56 17.54 -8.47
C VAL A 9 26.61 16.49 -9.05
N THR A 10 25.35 16.87 -9.13
CA THR A 10 24.24 16.09 -9.70
C THR A 10 23.91 16.62 -11.09
N THR A 11 23.17 15.85 -11.89
CA THR A 11 22.68 16.33 -13.19
C THR A 11 21.78 17.57 -13.06
N LEU A 12 21.05 17.72 -11.94
CA LEU A 12 20.22 18.89 -11.70
C LEU A 12 21.06 20.15 -11.40
N THR A 13 22.06 20.04 -10.53
CA THR A 13 22.95 21.18 -10.22
C THR A 13 23.83 21.56 -11.42
N ALA A 14 24.22 20.58 -12.25
CA ALA A 14 24.90 20.85 -13.52
C ALA A 14 23.97 21.46 -14.58
N TYR A 15 22.66 21.22 -14.52
CA TYR A 15 21.69 21.92 -15.36
C TYR A 15 21.59 23.40 -14.99
N PHE A 16 21.58 23.73 -13.69
CA PHE A 16 21.60 25.13 -13.25
C PHE A 16 22.85 25.87 -13.75
N GLN A 17 24.03 25.25 -13.62
CA GLN A 17 25.28 25.79 -14.16
C GLN A 17 25.26 25.92 -15.69
N LEU A 18 24.60 24.99 -16.39
CA LEU A 18 24.40 25.09 -17.83
C LEU A 18 23.56 26.33 -18.16
N CYS A 19 22.45 26.56 -17.45
CA CYS A 19 21.59 27.74 -17.61
C CYS A 19 22.29 29.05 -17.27
N GLU A 20 23.30 29.05 -16.39
CA GLU A 20 24.13 30.24 -16.16
C GLU A 20 25.02 30.55 -17.37
N THR A 21 25.60 29.53 -17.99
CA THR A 21 26.70 29.67 -18.97
C THR A 21 26.29 29.57 -20.44
N ASP A 22 25.13 28.98 -20.74
CA ASP A 22 24.63 28.74 -22.10
C ASP A 22 23.23 29.35 -22.27
N GLU A 23 23.12 30.34 -23.15
CA GLU A 23 21.87 31.09 -23.37
C GLU A 23 20.74 30.22 -23.93
N PHE A 24 21.05 29.29 -24.84
CA PHE A 24 20.06 28.36 -25.40
C PHE A 24 19.48 27.45 -24.32
N SER A 25 20.30 26.99 -23.37
CA SER A 25 19.80 26.16 -22.27
C SER A 25 18.80 26.87 -21.36
N ARG A 26 18.76 28.21 -21.35
CA ARG A 26 17.76 28.99 -20.59
C ARG A 26 16.36 28.89 -21.18
N THR A 27 16.24 28.52 -22.46
CA THR A 27 14.95 28.33 -23.11
C THR A 27 14.39 26.93 -22.91
N LEU A 28 15.12 26.03 -22.23
CA LEU A 28 14.73 24.63 -22.08
C LEU A 28 14.09 24.36 -20.72
N LEU A 29 13.21 23.37 -20.68
CA LEU A 29 12.84 22.66 -19.45
C LEU A 29 13.88 21.60 -19.13
N TYR A 30 13.96 21.18 -17.86
CA TYR A 30 14.93 20.15 -17.46
C TYR A 30 14.72 18.81 -18.20
N SER A 31 13.47 18.46 -18.52
CA SER A 31 13.10 17.28 -19.32
C SER A 31 13.55 17.37 -20.78
N GLU A 32 13.78 18.58 -21.29
CA GLU A 32 14.13 18.83 -22.69
C GLU A 32 15.64 18.82 -22.92
N VAL A 33 16.43 19.12 -21.88
CA VAL A 33 17.92 19.16 -21.93
C VAL A 33 18.51 17.97 -22.68
N PRO A 34 18.08 16.71 -22.46
CA PRO A 34 18.69 15.55 -23.12
C PRO A 34 18.51 15.53 -24.65
N HIS A 35 17.54 16.27 -25.21
CA HIS A 35 17.37 16.37 -26.67
C HIS A 35 18.54 17.11 -27.32
N TYR A 36 19.17 18.06 -26.61
CA TYR A 36 20.18 18.98 -27.13
C TYR A 36 21.55 18.81 -26.49
N PHE A 37 21.59 18.31 -25.25
CA PHE A 37 22.81 18.10 -24.48
C PHE A 37 22.93 16.63 -24.06
N THR A 38 24.16 16.19 -23.84
CA THR A 38 24.49 14.86 -23.31
C THR A 38 25.27 15.00 -22.00
N TRP A 39 25.02 14.09 -21.06
CA TRP A 39 25.70 14.07 -19.77
C TRP A 39 27.07 13.40 -19.90
N ASN A 40 28.14 14.11 -19.55
CA ASN A 40 29.47 13.54 -19.42
C ASN A 40 29.73 13.16 -17.96
N ALA A 41 29.70 11.87 -17.66
CA ALA A 41 29.87 11.37 -16.29
C ALA A 41 31.26 11.63 -15.70
N SER A 42 32.30 11.71 -16.54
CA SER A 42 33.68 11.92 -16.10
C SER A 42 33.93 13.37 -15.70
N THR A 43 33.43 14.31 -16.50
CA THR A 43 33.57 15.76 -16.22
C THR A 43 32.43 16.34 -15.39
N LYS A 44 31.36 15.56 -15.17
CA LYS A 44 30.10 15.95 -14.51
C LYS A 44 29.48 17.22 -15.12
N LYS A 45 29.51 17.33 -16.44
CA LYS A 45 28.98 18.48 -17.18
C LYS A 45 28.10 18.03 -18.35
N PHE A 46 27.12 18.86 -18.68
CA PHE A 46 26.39 18.75 -19.94
C PHE A 46 27.24 19.27 -21.10
N GLN A 47 27.20 18.56 -22.22
CA GLN A 47 27.88 18.94 -23.46
C GLN A 47 26.86 18.99 -24.59
N ARG A 48 26.94 20.01 -25.45
CA ARG A 48 26.11 20.09 -26.66
C ARG A 48 26.28 18.83 -27.50
N ARG A 49 25.18 18.33 -28.04
CA ARG A 49 25.23 17.22 -28.99
C ARG A 49 25.91 17.66 -30.27
N LYS A 50 26.67 16.76 -30.88
CA LYS A 50 27.44 17.00 -32.12
C LYS A 50 26.73 16.46 -33.37
N GLN A 51 25.61 15.76 -33.19
CA GLN A 51 24.85 15.08 -34.24
C GLN A 51 23.36 15.20 -33.95
N GLY A 52 22.54 15.21 -34.99
CA GLY A 52 21.09 15.37 -34.92
C GLY A 52 20.57 16.35 -35.96
N THR A 53 19.31 16.76 -35.83
CA THR A 53 18.70 17.81 -36.67
C THR A 53 19.19 19.17 -36.19
N PRO A 54 19.78 20.03 -37.03
CA PRO A 54 20.13 21.39 -36.66
C PRO A 54 18.91 22.16 -36.15
N VAL A 55 19.11 23.00 -35.14
CA VAL A 55 18.04 23.87 -34.61
C VAL A 55 18.09 25.22 -35.31
N ASP A 56 16.99 25.59 -35.96
CA ASP A 56 16.86 26.88 -36.65
C ASP A 56 17.09 28.04 -35.67
N GLY A 57 17.92 29.00 -36.09
CA GLY A 57 18.27 30.16 -35.26
C GLY A 57 19.40 29.94 -34.24
N TYR A 58 19.90 28.70 -34.07
CA TYR A 58 20.98 28.40 -33.10
C TYR A 58 22.14 27.61 -33.73
N PRO A 59 23.15 28.31 -34.30
CA PRO A 59 24.31 27.67 -34.90
C PRO A 59 25.04 26.73 -33.93
N GLY A 60 25.26 25.48 -34.36
CA GLY A 60 25.97 24.47 -33.56
C GLY A 60 25.12 23.80 -32.47
N ILE A 61 23.79 23.99 -32.47
CA ILE A 61 22.85 23.21 -31.65
C ILE A 61 22.19 22.15 -32.53
N PHE A 62 22.20 20.91 -32.03
CA PHE A 62 21.57 19.77 -32.69
C PHE A 62 20.55 19.11 -31.76
N ARG A 63 19.37 18.82 -32.30
CA ARG A 63 18.29 18.10 -31.63
C ARG A 63 18.32 16.62 -31.98
N THR A 64 18.10 15.77 -30.99
CA THR A 64 17.97 14.32 -31.14
C THR A 64 16.68 13.82 -30.48
N TYR A 65 16.30 12.57 -30.76
CA TYR A 65 15.15 11.89 -30.13
C TYR A 65 15.43 11.38 -28.70
N ALA A 66 16.48 11.88 -28.05
CA ALA A 66 16.83 11.45 -26.70
C ALA A 66 15.82 11.99 -25.67
N LEU A 67 15.11 11.08 -25.01
CA LEU A 67 14.08 11.42 -24.02
C LEU A 67 14.69 11.69 -22.65
N GLY A 68 14.39 12.85 -22.07
CA GLY A 68 14.70 13.14 -20.68
C GLY A 68 13.73 12.47 -19.72
N ARG A 69 14.24 11.57 -18.89
CA ARG A 69 13.45 10.92 -17.83
C ARG A 69 13.68 11.64 -16.51
N ILE A 70 12.65 12.32 -16.02
CA ILE A 70 12.59 12.78 -14.64
C ILE A 70 11.89 11.70 -13.83
N TYR A 71 12.49 11.29 -12.72
CA TYR A 71 11.91 10.25 -11.85
C TYR A 71 10.48 10.60 -11.47
N THR A 72 9.59 9.61 -11.50
CA THR A 72 8.25 9.74 -10.93
C THR A 72 8.40 9.91 -9.42
N VAL A 73 7.94 11.04 -8.90
CA VAL A 73 7.94 11.33 -7.48
C VAL A 73 6.52 11.22 -6.96
N SER A 74 6.30 10.42 -5.92
CA SER A 74 5.01 10.34 -5.25
C SER A 74 4.69 11.67 -4.57
N PRO A 75 3.42 12.15 -4.59
CA PRO A 75 2.97 13.30 -3.80
C PRO A 75 3.29 13.20 -2.31
N ALA A 76 3.48 11.99 -1.76
CA ALA A 76 3.90 11.78 -0.38
C ALA A 76 5.31 12.34 -0.07
N LYS A 77 6.17 12.53 -1.08
CA LYS A 77 7.46 13.21 -0.94
C LYS A 77 7.29 14.68 -1.32
N VAL A 78 6.59 15.41 -0.45
CA VAL A 78 6.11 16.79 -0.63
C VAL A 78 7.13 17.70 -1.33
N GLU A 79 8.32 17.89 -0.75
CA GLU A 79 9.40 18.73 -1.30
C GLU A 79 9.82 18.31 -2.72
N CYS A 80 10.13 17.02 -2.92
CA CYS A 80 10.60 16.51 -4.21
C CYS A 80 9.50 16.54 -5.28
N PHE A 81 8.23 16.38 -4.88
CA PHE A 81 7.09 16.40 -5.78
C PHE A 81 6.90 17.80 -6.38
N TYR A 82 6.88 18.83 -5.54
CA TYR A 82 6.74 20.22 -6.01
C TYR A 82 7.99 20.69 -6.76
N LEU A 83 9.19 20.31 -6.32
CA LEU A 83 10.42 20.57 -7.10
C LEU A 83 10.32 19.96 -8.51
N ARG A 84 9.86 18.71 -8.63
CA ARG A 84 9.65 18.06 -9.94
C ARG A 84 8.65 18.85 -10.79
N LEU A 85 7.56 19.31 -10.19
CA LEU A 85 6.53 20.08 -10.89
C LEU A 85 7.09 21.39 -11.45
N LEU A 86 7.94 22.09 -10.69
CA LEU A 86 8.63 23.28 -11.17
C LEU A 86 9.62 22.94 -12.29
N LEU A 87 10.38 21.85 -12.18
CA LEU A 87 11.37 21.45 -13.21
C LEU A 87 10.77 21.10 -14.57
N VAL A 88 9.47 20.78 -14.63
CA VAL A 88 8.75 20.52 -15.89
C VAL A 88 7.95 21.71 -16.39
N ASN A 89 7.91 22.83 -15.64
CA ASN A 89 7.14 24.02 -16.02
C ASN A 89 7.97 25.32 -16.03
N VAL A 90 9.14 25.34 -15.41
CA VAL A 90 10.01 26.53 -15.31
C VAL A 90 11.22 26.35 -16.21
N HIS A 91 11.37 27.25 -17.18
CA HIS A 91 12.49 27.27 -18.12
C HIS A 91 13.74 27.87 -17.48
N GLY A 92 14.91 27.29 -17.80
CA GLY A 92 16.20 27.91 -17.52
C GLY A 92 16.54 28.30 -16.07
N PRO A 93 16.10 27.57 -15.02
CA PRO A 93 16.43 27.95 -13.65
C PRO A 93 17.95 27.89 -13.43
N GLN A 94 18.48 28.90 -12.73
CA GLN A 94 19.92 29.04 -12.44
C GLN A 94 20.27 28.60 -11.00
N SER A 95 19.26 28.39 -10.16
CA SER A 95 19.45 27.91 -8.80
C SER A 95 18.13 27.36 -8.24
N PHE A 96 18.22 26.68 -7.10
CA PHE A 96 17.03 26.31 -6.33
C PHE A 96 16.21 27.52 -5.88
N GLN A 97 16.88 28.65 -5.62
CA GLN A 97 16.21 29.90 -5.27
C GLN A 97 15.46 30.47 -6.47
N HIS A 98 16.07 30.44 -7.66
CA HIS A 98 15.43 30.91 -8.90
C HIS A 98 14.16 30.09 -9.20
N LEU A 99 14.18 28.77 -9.00
CA LEU A 99 12.97 27.93 -9.13
C LEU A 99 11.80 28.35 -8.23
N ARG A 100 12.10 28.97 -7.08
CA ARG A 100 11.09 29.45 -6.13
C ARG A 100 10.71 30.92 -6.34
N THR A 101 11.35 31.61 -7.28
CA THR A 101 11.03 33.01 -7.57
C THR A 101 9.96 33.07 -8.64
N VAL A 102 8.77 33.55 -8.28
CA VAL A 102 7.65 33.74 -9.21
C VAL A 102 7.32 35.23 -9.27
N ASN A 103 7.25 35.81 -10.47
CA ASN A 103 7.00 37.24 -10.68
C ASN A 103 7.93 38.18 -9.88
N GLY A 104 9.19 37.77 -9.69
CA GLY A 104 10.19 38.55 -8.94
C GLY A 104 10.11 38.41 -7.41
N GLN A 105 9.13 37.67 -6.87
CA GLN A 105 9.00 37.39 -5.45
C GLN A 105 9.52 35.99 -5.11
N LEU A 106 10.38 35.89 -4.09
CA LEU A 106 10.87 34.60 -3.60
C LEU A 106 9.84 33.94 -2.68
N CYS A 107 9.23 32.85 -3.12
CA CYS A 107 8.36 32.02 -2.29
C CYS A 107 9.17 31.29 -1.20
N ALA A 108 8.58 31.05 -0.04
CA ALA A 108 9.22 30.33 1.08
C ALA A 108 9.40 28.82 0.79
N THR A 109 8.50 28.22 0.01
CA THR A 109 8.53 26.79 -0.33
C THR A 109 8.32 26.54 -1.83
N TYR A 110 8.71 25.35 -2.32
CA TYR A 110 8.40 24.95 -3.71
C TYR A 110 6.88 24.82 -3.95
N ARG A 111 6.11 24.43 -2.93
CA ARG A 111 4.64 24.33 -3.02
C ARG A 111 4.03 25.69 -3.32
N GLU A 112 4.45 26.70 -2.58
CA GLU A 112 3.97 28.08 -2.74
C GLU A 112 4.31 28.62 -4.13
N ALA A 113 5.52 28.35 -4.65
CA ALA A 113 5.87 28.68 -6.03
C ALA A 113 4.95 27.98 -7.05
N CYS A 114 4.63 26.70 -6.87
CA CYS A 114 3.66 25.99 -7.71
C CYS A 114 2.24 26.60 -7.62
N GLN A 115 1.82 27.08 -6.46
CA GLN A 115 0.53 27.75 -6.27
C GLN A 115 0.48 29.07 -7.05
N HIS A 116 1.51 29.91 -6.94
CA HIS A 116 1.59 31.18 -7.68
C HIS A 116 1.69 30.98 -9.21
N LEU A 117 2.25 29.86 -9.66
CA LEU A 117 2.30 29.48 -11.08
C LEU A 117 1.03 28.76 -11.55
N HIS A 118 0.01 28.60 -10.70
CA HIS A 118 -1.23 27.89 -11.01
C HIS A 118 -1.01 26.46 -11.52
N LEU A 119 0.01 25.77 -11.00
CA LEU A 119 0.36 24.40 -11.37
C LEU A 119 -0.36 23.34 -10.52
N LEU A 120 -1.05 23.77 -9.46
CA LEU A 120 -1.85 22.90 -8.61
C LEU A 120 -3.33 23.01 -9.02
N GLU A 121 -4.08 21.92 -8.87
CA GLU A 121 -5.53 21.97 -9.04
C GLU A 121 -6.13 23.00 -8.09
N ASP A 122 -7.02 23.82 -8.64
CA ASP A 122 -7.78 24.80 -7.89
C ASP A 122 -8.73 24.07 -6.94
N ASP A 123 -8.68 24.41 -5.65
CA ASP A 123 -9.50 23.78 -4.62
C ASP A 123 -11.00 24.15 -4.78
N THR A 124 -11.37 24.98 -5.77
CA THR A 124 -12.77 25.34 -6.09
C THR A 124 -13.70 24.15 -6.21
N HIS A 125 -13.28 23.06 -6.83
CA HIS A 125 -14.09 21.83 -6.90
C HIS A 125 -14.29 21.15 -5.54
N TRP A 126 -13.26 21.11 -4.67
CA TRP A 126 -13.37 20.58 -3.31
C TRP A 126 -14.24 21.46 -2.43
N GLU A 127 -14.13 22.78 -2.62
CA GLU A 127 -14.99 23.76 -1.98
C GLU A 127 -16.45 23.56 -2.41
N ALA A 128 -16.73 23.47 -3.71
CA ALA A 128 -18.07 23.21 -4.22
C ALA A 128 -18.62 21.88 -3.67
N THR A 129 -17.81 20.83 -3.69
CA THR A 129 -18.20 19.50 -3.17
C THR A 129 -18.56 19.55 -1.68
N LEU A 130 -17.74 20.18 -0.84
CA LEU A 130 -18.00 20.31 0.59
C LEU A 130 -19.15 21.27 0.89
N ARG A 131 -19.34 22.31 0.06
CA ARG A 131 -20.49 23.21 0.14
C ARG A 131 -21.78 22.45 -0.10
N ASP A 132 -21.86 21.66 -1.17
CA ASP A 132 -23.04 20.88 -1.48
C ASP A 132 -23.33 19.86 -0.37
N ALA A 133 -22.28 19.13 0.07
CA ALA A 133 -22.40 18.18 1.18
C ALA A 133 -22.88 18.84 2.48
N SER A 134 -22.46 20.07 2.77
CA SER A 134 -22.89 20.82 3.97
C SER A 134 -24.40 21.12 3.99
N ILE A 135 -25.06 21.09 2.83
CA ILE A 135 -26.49 21.36 2.70
C ILE A 135 -27.30 20.06 2.80
N VAL A 136 -26.79 18.95 2.24
CA VAL A 136 -27.58 17.71 2.02
C VAL A 136 -27.17 16.52 2.89
N SER A 137 -25.99 16.55 3.52
CA SER A 137 -25.42 15.39 4.20
C SER A 137 -25.32 15.59 5.71
N PRO A 138 -25.48 14.51 6.51
CA PRO A 138 -25.23 14.57 7.94
C PRO A 138 -23.73 14.74 8.25
N PRO A 139 -23.37 15.29 9.43
CA PRO A 139 -21.97 15.57 9.81
C PRO A 139 -21.00 14.39 9.65
N VAL A 140 -21.43 13.17 9.96
CA VAL A 140 -20.63 11.93 9.78
C VAL A 140 -20.22 11.73 8.31
N GLN A 141 -21.12 11.98 7.36
CA GLN A 141 -20.82 11.83 5.93
C GLN A 141 -19.91 12.95 5.44
N ILE A 142 -20.09 14.18 5.93
CA ILE A 142 -19.21 15.31 5.61
C ILE A 142 -17.78 15.01 6.11
N ARG A 143 -17.62 14.46 7.33
CA ARG A 143 -16.31 14.02 7.86
C ARG A 143 -15.67 12.92 7.00
N MET A 144 -16.46 11.94 6.53
CA MET A 144 -15.98 10.89 5.61
C MET A 144 -15.50 11.48 4.28
N LEU A 145 -16.31 12.33 3.66
CA LEU A 145 -15.96 13.00 2.40
C LEU A 145 -14.68 13.83 2.56
N PHE A 146 -14.59 14.63 3.63
CA PHE A 146 -13.41 15.42 3.93
C PHE A 146 -12.17 14.54 4.09
N ALA A 147 -12.27 13.45 4.86
CA ALA A 147 -11.18 12.50 5.07
C ALA A 147 -10.69 11.86 3.76
N ILE A 148 -11.61 11.54 2.83
CA ILE A 148 -11.27 11.05 1.49
C ILE A 148 -10.51 12.13 0.71
N ILE A 149 -11.06 13.34 0.60
CA ILE A 149 -10.43 14.46 -0.15
C ILE A 149 -8.99 14.67 0.33
N ILE A 150 -8.76 14.80 1.64
CA ILE A 150 -7.41 15.08 2.15
C ILE A 150 -6.47 13.87 2.05
N SER A 151 -7.00 12.64 2.07
CA SER A 151 -6.20 11.41 2.02
C SER A 151 -5.82 10.98 0.60
N THR A 152 -6.68 11.24 -0.39
CA THR A 152 -6.54 10.69 -1.76
C THR A 152 -6.38 11.75 -2.83
N CYS A 153 -6.91 12.96 -2.62
CA CYS A 153 -6.92 14.02 -3.62
C CYS A 153 -5.87 15.11 -3.37
N PHE A 154 -5.30 15.18 -2.17
CA PHE A 154 -4.19 16.08 -1.81
C PHE A 154 -4.47 17.57 -2.13
N PRO A 155 -5.52 18.17 -1.53
CA PRO A 155 -5.90 19.55 -1.82
C PRO A 155 -4.76 20.55 -1.56
N SER A 156 -4.79 21.66 -2.28
CA SER A 156 -3.79 22.71 -2.22
C SER A 156 -3.72 23.39 -0.85
N ASN A 157 -4.85 23.52 -0.14
CA ASN A 157 -4.93 24.04 1.23
C ASN A 157 -5.97 23.29 2.10
N PRO A 158 -5.61 22.11 2.66
CA PRO A 158 -6.51 21.32 3.51
C PRO A 158 -7.00 22.07 4.76
N LEU A 159 -6.16 22.95 5.32
CA LEU A 159 -6.44 23.71 6.53
C LEU A 159 -7.53 24.77 6.30
N GLU A 160 -7.53 25.41 5.12
CA GLU A 160 -8.57 26.36 4.74
C GLU A 160 -9.92 25.67 4.54
N LEU A 161 -9.94 24.52 3.86
CA LEU A 161 -11.15 23.70 3.74
C LEU A 161 -11.67 23.29 5.13
N TRP A 162 -10.81 22.82 6.03
CA TRP A 162 -11.19 22.52 7.41
C TRP A 162 -11.82 23.74 8.10
N ASN A 163 -11.13 24.89 8.08
CA ASN A 163 -11.60 26.09 8.76
C ASN A 163 -12.96 26.58 8.26
N LYS A 164 -13.25 26.37 6.97
CA LYS A 164 -14.52 26.77 6.34
C LYS A 164 -15.69 25.84 6.68
N TYR A 165 -15.44 24.55 6.86
CA TYR A 165 -16.51 23.54 6.99
C TYR A 165 -16.55 22.82 8.36
N LYS A 166 -15.63 23.11 9.28
CA LYS A 166 -15.54 22.45 10.60
C LYS A 166 -16.83 22.51 11.42
N ASP A 167 -17.62 23.57 11.30
CA ASP A 167 -18.86 23.77 12.06
C ASP A 167 -19.90 22.71 11.66
N PHE A 168 -20.09 22.49 10.36
CA PHE A 168 -20.95 21.43 9.82
C PHE A 168 -20.45 20.03 10.20
N MET A 169 -19.13 19.86 10.27
CA MET A 169 -18.52 18.60 10.71
C MET A 169 -18.57 18.38 12.23
N ALA A 170 -18.96 19.36 13.03
CA ALA A 170 -19.03 19.26 14.49
C ALA A 170 -20.47 19.41 15.03
N GLU A 171 -21.46 19.61 14.16
CA GLU A 171 -22.84 19.89 14.54
C GLU A 171 -23.48 18.75 15.36
N ASP A 172 -23.25 17.49 15.00
CA ASP A 172 -23.78 16.34 15.74
C ASP A 172 -23.16 16.20 17.14
N ILE A 173 -21.88 16.58 17.28
CA ILE A 173 -21.17 16.63 18.57
C ILE A 173 -21.81 17.71 19.46
N LEU A 174 -22.09 18.89 18.89
CA LEU A 174 -22.79 19.98 19.59
C LEU A 174 -24.17 19.54 20.07
N ILE A 175 -24.99 18.97 19.19
CA ILE A 175 -26.35 18.51 19.51
C ILE A 175 -26.30 17.48 20.65
N ARG A 176 -25.42 16.49 20.54
CA ARG A 176 -25.23 15.46 21.57
C ARG A 176 -24.83 16.06 22.93
N LEU A 177 -23.96 17.08 22.94
CA LEU A 177 -23.55 17.74 24.18
C LEU A 177 -24.63 18.62 24.77
N ARG A 178 -25.39 19.37 23.96
CA ARG A 178 -26.58 20.14 24.41
C ARG A 178 -27.58 19.26 25.15
N HIS A 179 -27.87 18.07 24.60
CA HIS A 179 -28.75 17.10 25.25
C HIS A 179 -28.17 16.55 26.56
N ARG A 180 -26.86 16.30 26.61
CA ARG A 180 -26.20 15.76 27.81
C ARG A 180 -26.08 16.79 28.94
N SER A 181 -25.78 18.05 28.62
CA SER A 181 -25.64 19.13 29.60
C SER A 181 -26.96 19.84 29.91
N ASN A 182 -28.03 19.53 29.17
CA ASN A 182 -29.31 20.24 29.20
C ASN A 182 -29.17 21.76 28.98
N ASP A 183 -28.21 22.16 28.16
CA ASP A 183 -27.91 23.56 27.83
C ASP A 183 -28.15 23.81 26.33
N PRO A 184 -29.30 24.35 25.93
CA PRO A 184 -29.59 24.65 24.52
C PRO A 184 -28.79 25.85 23.97
N ALA A 185 -28.22 26.70 24.85
CA ALA A 185 -27.45 27.88 24.45
C ALA A 185 -25.98 27.58 24.18
N LEU A 186 -25.51 26.36 24.47
CA LEU A 186 -24.15 25.92 24.20
C LEU A 186 -23.77 26.16 22.73
N LEU A 187 -22.61 26.77 22.52
CA LEU A 187 -22.02 27.00 21.19
C LEU A 187 -20.89 26.01 20.91
N LEU A 188 -20.45 25.93 19.66
CA LEU A 188 -19.29 25.11 19.29
C LEU A 188 -18.04 25.57 20.04
N THR A 189 -17.33 24.62 20.65
CA THR A 189 -16.09 24.88 21.40
C THR A 189 -14.88 24.24 20.73
N LEU A 190 -13.68 24.63 21.17
CA LEU A 190 -12.43 24.04 20.70
C LEU A 190 -12.35 22.53 21.01
N GLU A 191 -12.94 22.07 22.13
CA GLU A 191 -13.00 20.64 22.44
C GLU A 191 -13.86 19.87 21.44
N MET A 192 -14.97 20.45 20.96
CA MET A 192 -15.83 19.81 19.96
C MET A 192 -15.13 19.71 18.60
N TYR A 193 -14.43 20.77 18.18
CA TYR A 193 -13.60 20.72 16.97
C TYR A 193 -12.47 19.70 17.10
N ASN A 194 -11.86 19.60 18.28
CA ASN A 194 -10.85 18.60 18.55
C ASN A 194 -11.42 17.17 18.43
N GLU A 195 -12.61 16.92 18.97
CA GLU A 195 -13.29 15.63 18.82
C GLU A 195 -13.61 15.31 17.35
N ALA A 196 -14.08 16.30 16.57
CA ALA A 196 -14.28 16.13 15.14
C ALA A 196 -12.97 15.81 14.39
N LEU A 197 -11.86 16.48 14.74
CA LEU A 197 -10.53 16.18 14.20
C LEU A 197 -10.05 14.79 14.58
N ILE A 198 -10.34 14.30 15.79
CA ILE A 198 -10.06 12.90 16.18
C ILE A 198 -10.80 11.95 15.24
N MET A 199 -12.11 12.15 15.03
CA MET A 199 -12.90 11.31 14.13
C MET A 199 -12.41 11.35 12.67
N ILE A 200 -11.96 12.51 12.19
CA ILE A 200 -11.42 12.65 10.83
C ILE A 200 -10.05 12.00 10.72
N GLU A 201 -9.16 12.20 11.70
CA GLU A 201 -7.85 11.53 11.73
C GLU A 201 -8.03 10.02 11.72
N ASP A 202 -9.04 9.56 12.44
CA ASP A 202 -9.42 8.18 12.54
C ASP A 202 -9.85 7.59 11.18
N LEU A 203 -10.55 8.35 10.36
CA LEU A 203 -10.87 7.97 8.99
C LEU A 203 -9.62 8.00 8.10
N CYS A 204 -8.76 9.01 8.22
CA CYS A 204 -7.53 9.14 7.44
C CYS A 204 -6.54 7.99 7.70
N LEU A 205 -6.44 7.55 8.96
CA LEU A 205 -5.65 6.38 9.33
C LEU A 205 -6.19 5.09 8.68
N THR A 206 -7.52 4.97 8.56
CA THR A 206 -8.15 3.84 7.87
C THR A 206 -7.93 3.89 6.36
N ILE A 207 -8.05 5.08 5.75
CA ILE A 207 -7.99 5.27 4.29
C ILE A 207 -6.55 5.19 3.77
N ALA A 208 -5.64 5.94 4.40
CA ALA A 208 -4.28 6.16 3.89
C ALA A 208 -3.18 5.84 4.91
N ASN A 209 -3.52 5.45 6.15
CA ASN A 209 -2.56 5.21 7.23
C ASN A 209 -1.63 6.43 7.46
N LYS A 210 -2.21 7.62 7.35
CA LYS A 210 -1.56 8.92 7.58
C LYS A 210 -2.28 9.68 8.68
N ALA A 211 -1.51 10.25 9.60
CA ALA A 211 -2.02 11.16 10.61
C ALA A 211 -2.34 12.53 9.99
N LEU A 212 -3.19 13.34 10.62
CA LEU A 212 -3.60 14.65 10.08
C LEU A 212 -2.42 15.61 9.87
N GLY A 213 -1.42 15.55 10.75
CA GLY A 213 -0.17 16.30 10.60
C GLY A 213 0.57 16.02 9.29
N GLN A 214 0.48 14.79 8.78
CA GLN A 214 1.09 14.39 7.49
C GLN A 214 0.23 14.79 6.28
N LEU A 215 -1.01 15.21 6.52
CA LEU A 215 -1.97 15.64 5.51
C LEU A 215 -2.14 17.17 5.49
N GLY A 216 -1.27 17.92 6.20
CA GLY A 216 -1.30 19.39 6.20
C GLY A 216 -2.34 19.99 7.14
N LEU A 217 -2.83 19.23 8.12
CA LEU A 217 -3.75 19.69 9.17
C LEU A 217 -3.08 19.68 10.55
N THR A 218 -3.63 20.44 11.48
CA THR A 218 -3.23 20.40 12.88
C THR A 218 -3.60 19.03 13.48
N PRO A 219 -2.64 18.30 14.08
CA PRO A 219 -2.96 17.05 14.77
C PRO A 219 -3.94 17.29 15.92
N PRO A 220 -4.94 16.41 16.13
CA PRO A 220 -5.84 16.54 17.25
C PRO A 220 -5.09 16.30 18.57
N ASN A 221 -5.50 17.02 19.61
CA ASN A 221 -5.06 16.77 20.97
C ASN A 221 -5.79 15.55 21.53
N ARG A 222 -5.08 14.43 21.67
CA ARG A 222 -5.60 13.22 22.31
C ARG A 222 -4.58 12.59 23.24
N PRO A 223 -5.02 11.94 24.33
CA PRO A 223 -4.20 10.98 25.04
C PRO A 223 -3.73 9.89 24.05
N MET A 224 -2.44 9.57 24.06
CA MET A 224 -1.88 8.48 23.24
C MET A 224 -2.58 7.12 23.49
N HIS A 225 -3.22 6.96 24.65
CA HIS A 225 -3.99 5.77 25.00
C HIS A 225 -5.15 5.49 24.03
N ASP A 226 -5.87 6.54 23.60
CA ASP A 226 -7.10 6.42 22.80
C ASP A 226 -6.84 5.88 21.39
N LEU A 227 -5.68 6.24 20.82
CA LEU A 227 -5.17 5.67 19.57
C LEU A 227 -5.02 4.17 19.60
N PHE A 228 -4.40 3.71 20.68
CA PHE A 228 -4.01 2.33 20.82
C PHE A 228 -5.22 1.46 21.04
N GLU A 229 -6.18 1.97 21.80
CA GLU A 229 -7.44 1.30 22.05
C GLU A 229 -8.26 1.15 20.76
N ARG A 230 -8.18 2.11 19.83
CA ARG A 230 -8.96 2.04 18.58
C ARG A 230 -8.50 0.95 17.61
N GLU A 231 -7.20 0.80 17.35
CA GLU A 231 -6.73 -0.29 16.49
C GLU A 231 -7.08 -1.66 17.08
N LEU A 232 -7.09 -1.76 18.42
CA LEU A 232 -7.52 -2.95 19.14
C LEU A 232 -9.04 -3.17 19.02
N GLN A 233 -9.83 -2.13 19.28
CA GLN A 233 -11.29 -2.17 19.18
C GLN A 233 -11.75 -2.55 17.77
N ARG A 234 -11.10 -2.04 16.73
CA ARG A 234 -11.40 -2.41 15.33
C ARG A 234 -11.31 -3.92 15.11
N GLU A 235 -10.32 -4.58 15.70
CA GLU A 235 -10.14 -6.03 15.57
C GLU A 235 -11.06 -6.84 16.50
N LEU A 236 -11.80 -6.17 17.40
CA LEU A 236 -12.74 -6.76 18.36
C LEU A 236 -14.22 -6.44 18.08
N GLN A 237 -14.51 -5.53 17.13
CA GLN A 237 -15.86 -4.99 16.89
C GLN A 237 -16.75 -5.86 15.98
N PHE A 238 -16.31 -7.06 15.60
CA PHE A 238 -17.11 -7.94 14.74
C PHE A 238 -18.43 -8.38 15.42
N ASP A 239 -19.50 -8.55 14.64
CA ASP A 239 -20.79 -9.04 15.16
C ASP A 239 -20.66 -10.50 15.60
N ARG A 240 -20.62 -10.69 16.91
CA ARG A 240 -20.44 -12.01 17.52
C ARG A 240 -21.58 -12.96 17.22
N ASN A 241 -22.80 -12.48 17.12
CA ASN A 241 -23.97 -13.33 16.92
C ASN A 241 -24.00 -13.82 15.48
N GLU A 242 -23.71 -12.95 14.52
CA GLU A 242 -23.57 -13.31 13.11
C GLU A 242 -22.44 -14.33 12.92
N LEU A 243 -21.27 -14.06 13.50
CA LEU A 243 -20.13 -14.98 13.40
C LEU A 243 -20.43 -16.35 14.05
N ARG A 244 -21.10 -16.39 15.21
CA ARG A 244 -21.50 -17.66 15.85
C ARG A 244 -22.49 -18.44 14.99
N ALA A 245 -23.48 -17.76 14.43
CA ALA A 245 -24.45 -18.38 13.53
C ALA A 245 -23.77 -18.96 12.29
N PHE A 246 -22.83 -18.21 11.70
CA PHE A 246 -22.00 -18.67 10.59
C PHE A 246 -21.22 -19.94 10.97
N VAL A 247 -20.51 -19.93 12.09
CA VAL A 247 -19.70 -21.07 12.56
C VAL A 247 -20.56 -22.31 12.80
N GLN A 248 -21.70 -22.17 13.49
CA GLN A 248 -22.61 -23.28 13.75
C GLN A 248 -23.18 -23.90 12.48
N THR A 249 -23.45 -23.06 11.46
CA THR A 249 -24.02 -23.52 10.19
C THR A 249 -23.01 -24.24 9.31
N TYR A 250 -21.76 -23.77 9.29
CA TYR A 250 -20.77 -24.19 8.29
C TYR A 250 -19.71 -25.15 8.80
N THR A 251 -19.44 -25.21 10.11
CA THR A 251 -18.52 -26.22 10.68
C THR A 251 -18.94 -27.66 10.35
N PRO A 252 -20.23 -28.05 10.43
CA PRO A 252 -20.66 -29.40 10.07
C PRO A 252 -20.51 -29.75 8.58
N GLN A 253 -20.31 -28.75 7.73
CA GLN A 253 -20.15 -28.95 6.28
C GLN A 253 -18.69 -29.16 5.87
N LEU A 254 -17.77 -29.11 6.84
CA LEU A 254 -16.37 -29.40 6.58
C LEU A 254 -16.19 -30.86 6.14
N ASN A 255 -15.33 -31.08 5.16
CA ASN A 255 -14.86 -32.41 4.79
C ASN A 255 -13.58 -32.79 5.56
N ASP A 256 -13.25 -34.07 5.60
CA ASP A 256 -12.10 -34.62 6.36
C ASP A 256 -10.72 -34.02 5.96
N GLN A 257 -10.62 -33.40 4.78
CA GLN A 257 -9.39 -32.74 4.35
C GLN A 257 -9.27 -31.30 4.86
N GLN A 258 -10.38 -30.65 5.21
CA GLN A 258 -10.37 -29.30 5.72
C GLN A 258 -9.86 -29.32 7.17
N LYS A 259 -8.56 -29.04 7.32
CA LYS A 259 -7.76 -29.11 8.55
C LYS A 259 -8.11 -28.06 9.61
N TYR A 260 -9.40 -27.79 9.78
CA TYR A 260 -9.94 -26.84 10.74
C TYR A 260 -9.55 -27.20 12.17
N ASP A 261 -9.79 -28.44 12.59
CA ASP A 261 -9.53 -28.89 13.97
C ASP A 261 -8.07 -28.76 14.36
N THR A 262 -7.14 -29.07 13.44
CA THR A 262 -5.70 -28.92 13.66
C THR A 262 -5.32 -27.47 13.98
N VAL A 263 -5.86 -26.52 13.23
CA VAL A 263 -5.59 -25.10 13.44
C VAL A 263 -6.26 -24.61 14.73
N MET A 264 -7.52 -25.00 14.98
CA MET A 264 -8.24 -24.59 16.18
C MET A 264 -7.62 -25.16 17.46
N GLN A 265 -7.12 -26.39 17.42
CA GLN A 265 -6.36 -26.96 18.53
C GLN A 265 -5.09 -26.16 18.81
N ALA A 266 -4.32 -25.82 17.77
CA ALA A 266 -3.10 -25.01 17.93
C ALA A 266 -3.39 -23.62 18.54
N VAL A 267 -4.51 -23.00 18.15
CA VAL A 267 -5.01 -21.74 18.72
C VAL A 267 -5.38 -21.91 20.19
N ASN A 268 -6.16 -22.93 20.53
CA ASN A 268 -6.67 -23.15 21.89
C ASN A 268 -5.55 -23.51 22.88
N ASP A 269 -4.59 -24.32 22.43
CA ASP A 269 -3.45 -24.76 23.24
C ASP A 269 -2.35 -23.68 23.32
N ASN A 270 -2.49 -22.57 22.58
CA ASN A 270 -1.48 -21.51 22.45
C ASN A 270 -0.07 -22.04 22.12
N THR A 271 0.00 -23.07 21.28
CA THR A 271 1.27 -23.72 20.91
C THR A 271 2.10 -22.87 19.94
N GLY A 272 1.48 -21.86 19.32
CA GLY A 272 2.09 -21.08 18.25
C GLY A 272 2.38 -21.94 17.02
N GLY A 273 3.34 -21.51 16.21
CA GLY A 273 3.86 -22.30 15.10
C GLY A 273 3.62 -21.67 13.73
N LEU A 274 4.21 -22.31 12.71
CA LEU A 274 4.16 -21.85 11.33
C LEU A 274 3.58 -22.96 10.45
N TYR A 275 2.42 -22.70 9.87
CA TYR A 275 1.72 -23.63 8.98
C TYR A 275 1.60 -23.04 7.58
N PHE A 276 1.60 -23.92 6.57
CA PHE A 276 1.26 -23.56 5.20
C PHE A 276 0.16 -24.45 4.67
N LEU A 277 -0.96 -23.84 4.26
CA LEU A 277 -2.09 -24.49 3.61
C LEU A 277 -1.88 -24.47 2.08
N ASP A 278 -1.39 -25.58 1.52
CA ASP A 278 -1.34 -25.82 0.08
C ASP A 278 -2.76 -26.15 -0.41
N ALA A 279 -3.36 -25.21 -1.13
CA ALA A 279 -4.74 -25.31 -1.55
C ALA A 279 -4.91 -24.82 -3.00
N PRO A 280 -4.87 -25.75 -3.97
CA PRO A 280 -5.15 -25.46 -5.36
C PRO A 280 -6.54 -24.84 -5.58
N GLY A 281 -6.71 -24.21 -6.74
CA GLY A 281 -7.95 -23.52 -7.11
C GLY A 281 -9.19 -24.41 -6.95
N GLY A 282 -10.22 -23.90 -6.26
CA GLY A 282 -11.50 -24.59 -6.09
C GLY A 282 -11.57 -25.58 -4.92
N THR A 283 -10.53 -25.71 -4.10
CA THR A 283 -10.50 -26.65 -2.96
C THR A 283 -11.18 -26.13 -1.68
N GLY A 284 -11.71 -24.91 -1.69
CA GLY A 284 -12.39 -24.32 -0.53
C GLY A 284 -11.46 -23.62 0.47
N LYS A 285 -10.26 -23.20 0.04
CA LYS A 285 -9.31 -22.41 0.85
C LYS A 285 -9.98 -21.23 1.56
N THR A 286 -10.62 -20.34 0.80
CA THR A 286 -11.27 -19.14 1.33
C THR A 286 -12.35 -19.50 2.34
N PHE A 287 -13.16 -20.53 2.06
CA PHE A 287 -14.18 -21.01 2.99
C PHE A 287 -13.58 -21.45 4.33
N LEU A 288 -12.51 -22.26 4.30
CA LEU A 288 -11.82 -22.72 5.51
C LEU A 288 -11.22 -21.54 6.30
N ILE A 289 -10.53 -20.61 5.62
CA ILE A 289 -9.94 -19.44 6.26
C ILE A 289 -11.02 -18.55 6.90
N SER A 290 -12.11 -18.28 6.18
CA SER A 290 -13.24 -17.49 6.71
C SER A 290 -13.86 -18.14 7.94
N LEU A 291 -14.00 -19.47 7.95
CA LEU A 291 -14.52 -20.19 9.12
C LEU A 291 -13.58 -20.09 10.32
N ILE A 292 -12.26 -20.26 10.13
CA ILE A 292 -11.26 -20.08 11.20
C ILE A 292 -11.31 -18.66 11.77
N LEU A 293 -11.36 -17.64 10.91
CA LEU A 293 -11.49 -16.24 11.33
C LEU A 293 -12.77 -16.04 12.15
N ALA A 294 -13.90 -16.52 11.65
CA ALA A 294 -15.20 -16.37 12.29
C ALA A 294 -15.21 -17.02 13.69
N THR A 295 -14.70 -18.24 13.83
CA THR A 295 -14.64 -18.93 15.12
C THR A 295 -13.87 -18.12 16.15
N ILE A 296 -12.64 -17.73 15.83
CA ILE A 296 -11.74 -17.02 16.77
C ILE A 296 -12.31 -15.64 17.13
N ARG A 297 -12.81 -14.89 16.14
CA ARG A 297 -13.39 -13.56 16.38
C ARG A 297 -14.69 -13.62 17.19
N SER A 298 -15.49 -14.67 17.02
CA SER A 298 -16.72 -14.86 17.82
C SER A 298 -16.45 -15.04 19.33
N GLU A 299 -15.25 -15.51 19.66
CA GLU A 299 -14.72 -15.66 21.02
C GLU A 299 -14.08 -14.38 21.58
N GLN A 300 -14.16 -13.26 20.85
CA GLN A 300 -13.47 -11.99 21.18
C GLN A 300 -11.94 -12.11 21.25
N LYS A 301 -11.37 -13.06 20.52
CA LYS A 301 -9.93 -13.14 20.29
C LYS A 301 -9.58 -12.44 18.98
N ILE A 302 -8.36 -11.91 18.91
CA ILE A 302 -7.88 -11.20 17.73
C ILE A 302 -7.34 -12.21 16.71
N ALA A 303 -7.97 -12.26 15.54
CA ALA A 303 -7.50 -13.01 14.39
C ALA A 303 -7.24 -12.05 13.22
N LEU A 304 -5.96 -11.86 12.89
CA LEU A 304 -5.54 -10.96 11.82
C LEU A 304 -5.63 -11.65 10.47
N ALA A 305 -6.40 -11.06 9.55
CA ALA A 305 -6.52 -11.52 8.18
C ALA A 305 -5.67 -10.63 7.26
N LEU A 306 -4.66 -11.23 6.65
CA LEU A 306 -3.74 -10.59 5.72
C LEU A 306 -3.83 -11.26 4.35
N ALA A 307 -3.56 -10.50 3.29
CA ALA A 307 -3.37 -11.06 1.96
C ALA A 307 -2.23 -10.37 1.21
N SER A 308 -1.63 -11.05 0.22
CA SER A 308 -0.56 -10.46 -0.59
C SER A 308 -1.05 -9.40 -1.59
N SER A 309 -2.30 -9.51 -2.07
CA SER A 309 -2.91 -8.57 -3.03
C SER A 309 -4.18 -7.92 -2.47
N GLY A 310 -4.54 -6.75 -3.02
CA GLY A 310 -5.76 -6.03 -2.61
C GLY A 310 -7.04 -6.81 -2.92
N ILE A 311 -7.10 -7.46 -4.09
CA ILE A 311 -8.25 -8.28 -4.49
C ILE A 311 -8.41 -9.46 -3.54
N ALA A 312 -7.33 -10.16 -3.19
CA ALA A 312 -7.39 -11.26 -2.23
C ALA A 312 -7.84 -10.78 -0.84
N ALA A 313 -7.41 -9.59 -0.40
CA ALA A 313 -7.87 -9.02 0.87
C ALA A 313 -9.39 -8.77 0.86
N THR A 314 -10.00 -8.37 -0.25
CA THR A 314 -11.47 -8.14 -0.29
C THR A 314 -12.32 -9.40 -0.12
N LEU A 315 -11.73 -10.59 -0.26
CA LEU A 315 -12.44 -11.86 -0.12
C LEU A 315 -12.57 -12.34 1.32
N LEU A 316 -11.87 -11.70 2.26
CA LEU A 316 -11.84 -12.07 3.66
C LEU A 316 -12.29 -10.87 4.51
N ASP A 317 -13.27 -11.11 5.38
CA ASP A 317 -13.81 -10.03 6.21
C ASP A 317 -12.75 -9.40 7.12
N GLY A 318 -12.73 -8.08 7.17
CA GLY A 318 -11.73 -7.28 7.90
C GLY A 318 -10.29 -7.43 7.39
N ALA A 319 -10.03 -8.11 6.26
CA ALA A 319 -8.67 -8.34 5.82
C ALA A 319 -8.03 -7.10 5.15
N ARG A 320 -6.70 -7.06 5.22
CA ARG A 320 -5.88 -5.99 4.64
C ARG A 320 -4.71 -6.59 3.87
N THR A 321 -4.13 -5.82 2.96
CA THR A 321 -2.87 -6.26 2.36
C THR A 321 -1.79 -6.34 3.44
N ALA A 322 -0.96 -7.38 3.38
CA ALA A 322 0.13 -7.58 4.35
C ALA A 322 1.06 -6.36 4.38
N HIS A 323 1.31 -5.74 3.23
CA HIS A 323 2.09 -4.50 3.13
C HIS A 323 1.50 -3.35 3.96
N SER A 324 0.18 -3.14 3.88
CA SER A 324 -0.50 -2.08 4.62
C SER A 324 -0.59 -2.39 6.12
N ALA A 325 -1.07 -3.58 6.47
CA ALA A 325 -1.26 -3.98 7.86
C ALA A 325 0.04 -4.05 8.65
N LEU A 326 1.08 -4.64 8.05
CA LEU A 326 2.37 -4.83 8.71
C LEU A 326 3.35 -3.67 8.47
N LYS A 327 2.96 -2.64 7.70
CA LYS A 327 3.83 -1.51 7.31
C LYS A 327 5.18 -2.02 6.76
N LEU A 328 5.12 -2.99 5.86
CA LEU A 328 6.30 -3.61 5.26
C LEU A 328 7.06 -2.60 4.38
N PRO A 329 8.41 -2.62 4.36
CA PRO A 329 9.18 -1.83 3.42
C PRO A 329 8.82 -2.14 1.96
N LEU A 330 8.65 -1.11 1.13
CA LEU A 330 8.32 -1.28 -0.29
C LEU A 330 9.44 -1.94 -1.10
N ASN A 331 10.70 -1.68 -0.74
CA ASN A 331 11.86 -2.27 -1.41
C ASN A 331 12.51 -3.33 -0.51
N MET A 332 11.95 -4.54 -0.54
CA MET A 332 12.46 -5.69 0.22
C MET A 332 13.86 -6.12 -0.22
N GLN A 333 14.27 -5.85 -1.46
CA GLN A 333 15.58 -6.27 -1.96
C GLN A 333 16.73 -5.48 -1.36
N ALA A 334 16.54 -4.16 -1.24
CA ALA A 334 17.58 -3.25 -0.76
C ALA A 334 17.92 -3.42 0.73
N ILE A 335 17.05 -4.06 1.51
CA ILE A 335 17.22 -4.20 2.95
C ILE A 335 17.64 -5.62 3.27
N GLU A 336 18.82 -5.80 3.86
CA GLU A 336 19.37 -7.11 4.20
C GLU A 336 18.56 -7.78 5.32
N THR A 337 18.30 -7.05 6.40
CA THR A 337 17.54 -7.52 7.58
C THR A 337 16.29 -6.66 7.79
N PRO A 338 15.26 -6.79 6.95
CA PRO A 338 14.08 -5.94 7.08
C PRO A 338 13.29 -6.28 8.34
N THR A 339 12.60 -5.26 8.84
CA THR A 339 11.59 -5.31 9.90
C THR A 339 10.34 -4.58 9.42
N CYS A 340 9.20 -4.89 10.03
CA CYS A 340 7.98 -4.13 9.86
C CYS A 340 8.15 -2.72 10.44
N ASN A 341 7.72 -1.67 9.74
CA ASN A 341 7.82 -0.29 10.22
C ASN A 341 6.71 0.04 11.23
N ILE A 342 6.73 -0.67 12.36
CA ILE A 342 5.74 -0.60 13.44
C ILE A 342 6.47 -0.20 14.71
N SER A 343 6.15 0.98 15.24
CA SER A 343 6.64 1.40 16.56
C SER A 343 6.04 0.52 17.66
N ARG A 344 6.82 0.18 18.70
CA ARG A 344 6.34 -0.50 19.91
C ARG A 344 5.18 0.24 20.60
N SER A 345 5.15 1.56 20.45
CA SER A 345 4.10 2.42 20.96
C SER A 345 3.04 2.71 19.90
N SER A 346 2.68 1.76 19.03
CA SER A 346 1.56 1.91 18.09
C SER A 346 0.40 0.99 18.49
N GLY A 347 -0.81 1.27 18.02
CA GLY A 347 -1.95 0.39 18.28
C GLY A 347 -1.77 -0.96 17.61
N MET A 348 -1.22 -0.99 16.39
CA MET A 348 -0.89 -2.20 15.65
C MET A 348 0.13 -3.05 16.41
N ALA A 349 1.07 -2.44 17.13
CA ALA A 349 1.96 -3.21 18.01
C ALA A 349 1.19 -3.93 19.12
N LYS A 350 0.21 -3.27 19.77
CA LYS A 350 -0.67 -3.93 20.74
C LYS A 350 -1.51 -5.04 20.12
N VAL A 351 -2.08 -4.79 18.94
CA VAL A 351 -2.83 -5.80 18.18
C VAL A 351 -1.94 -7.02 17.94
N LEU A 352 -0.74 -6.82 17.39
CA LEU A 352 0.22 -7.90 17.12
C LEU A 352 0.71 -8.62 18.38
N GLN A 353 0.76 -7.94 19.53
CA GLN A 353 1.06 -8.57 20.82
C GLN A 353 -0.07 -9.46 21.32
N GLN A 354 -1.33 -9.08 21.11
CA GLN A 354 -2.52 -9.78 21.60
C GLN A 354 -3.15 -10.76 20.59
N THR A 355 -2.67 -10.74 19.33
CA THR A 355 -3.20 -11.60 18.25
C THR A 355 -3.04 -13.09 18.59
N SER A 356 -4.13 -13.86 18.42
CA SER A 356 -4.10 -15.31 18.59
C SER A 356 -3.59 -16.02 17.34
N ILE A 357 -3.95 -15.52 16.15
CA ILE A 357 -3.48 -16.06 14.87
C ILE A 357 -3.31 -14.95 13.83
N ILE A 358 -2.27 -15.09 12.99
CA ILE A 358 -2.11 -14.29 11.76
C ILE A 358 -2.29 -15.22 10.57
N LEU A 359 -3.33 -14.95 9.77
CA LEU A 359 -3.63 -15.63 8.52
C LEU A 359 -3.12 -14.79 7.37
N TRP A 360 -2.33 -15.38 6.48
CA TRP A 360 -1.80 -14.69 5.30
C TRP A 360 -2.16 -15.45 4.02
N ASP A 361 -3.13 -14.91 3.28
CA ASP A 361 -3.60 -15.45 2.01
C ASP A 361 -2.80 -14.98 0.79
N GLU A 362 -2.74 -15.83 -0.23
CA GLU A 362 -1.91 -15.69 -1.43
C GLU A 362 -0.43 -15.43 -1.10
N CYS A 363 0.06 -16.09 -0.06
CA CYS A 363 1.42 -15.90 0.43
C CYS A 363 2.53 -16.27 -0.58
N PRO A 364 2.37 -17.22 -1.54
CA PRO A 364 3.41 -17.51 -2.55
C PRO A 364 3.87 -16.30 -3.37
N MET A 365 3.02 -15.29 -3.54
CA MET A 365 3.37 -14.03 -4.21
C MET A 365 4.24 -13.10 -3.36
N ALA A 366 4.36 -13.36 -2.06
CA ALA A 366 5.11 -12.53 -1.13
C ALA A 366 6.61 -12.85 -1.18
N HIS A 367 7.43 -11.80 -1.15
CA HIS A 367 8.87 -11.94 -1.00
C HIS A 367 9.22 -12.56 0.36
N LYS A 368 10.15 -13.50 0.43
CA LYS A 368 10.54 -14.22 1.66
C LYS A 368 10.88 -13.31 2.82
N LYS A 369 11.63 -12.23 2.52
CA LYS A 369 12.02 -11.21 3.47
C LYS A 369 10.83 -10.54 4.18
N SER A 370 9.65 -10.51 3.58
CA SER A 370 8.44 -10.00 4.23
C SER A 370 8.01 -10.89 5.41
N LEU A 371 8.09 -12.22 5.25
CA LEU A 371 7.82 -13.17 6.33
C LEU A 371 8.90 -13.10 7.41
N GLU A 372 10.16 -12.95 7.01
CA GLU A 372 11.30 -12.79 7.94
C GLU A 372 11.22 -11.48 8.73
N ALA A 373 10.77 -10.39 8.10
CA ALA A 373 10.51 -9.12 8.76
C ALA A 373 9.41 -9.25 9.80
N LEU A 374 8.31 -9.94 9.48
CA LEU A 374 7.24 -10.24 10.42
C LEU A 374 7.77 -11.05 11.62
N ASN A 375 8.58 -12.08 11.38
CA ASN A 375 9.19 -12.89 12.44
C ASN A 375 10.01 -12.01 13.41
N ARG A 376 10.94 -11.21 12.88
CA ARG A 376 11.79 -10.33 13.70
C ARG A 376 10.97 -9.31 14.48
N THR A 377 9.98 -8.70 13.84
CA THR A 377 9.11 -7.72 14.50
C THR A 377 8.30 -8.37 15.62
N LEU A 378 7.72 -9.56 15.42
CA LEU A 378 6.95 -10.21 16.48
C LEU A 378 7.82 -10.69 17.65
N GLN A 379 9.04 -11.17 17.37
CA GLN A 379 10.01 -11.50 18.41
C GLN A 379 10.32 -10.27 19.30
N ASP A 380 10.51 -9.11 18.66
CA ASP A 380 10.75 -7.84 19.35
C ASP A 380 9.52 -7.38 20.16
N LEU A 381 8.34 -7.34 19.53
CA LEU A 381 7.11 -6.85 20.14
C LEU A 381 6.65 -7.73 21.31
N ARG A 382 6.78 -9.06 21.19
CA ARG A 382 6.36 -10.04 22.21
C ARG A 382 7.45 -10.40 23.20
N ARG A 383 8.67 -9.87 23.03
CA ARG A 383 9.85 -10.16 23.88
C ARG A 383 10.13 -11.66 24.02
N SER A 384 10.03 -12.39 22.91
CA SER A 384 10.24 -13.83 22.87
C SER A 384 11.08 -14.18 21.65
N LEU A 385 12.12 -14.99 21.82
CA LEU A 385 12.98 -15.46 20.72
C LEU A 385 12.38 -16.64 19.96
N GLN A 386 11.22 -17.16 20.37
CA GLN A 386 10.50 -18.17 19.61
C GLN A 386 10.12 -17.65 18.22
N LEU A 387 9.84 -18.56 17.28
CA LEU A 387 9.34 -18.16 15.96
C LEU A 387 8.10 -17.28 16.12
N PHE A 388 8.12 -16.13 15.44
CA PHE A 388 7.08 -15.10 15.49
C PHE A 388 6.70 -14.68 16.92
N GLY A 389 7.64 -14.70 17.86
CA GLY A 389 7.39 -14.38 19.26
C GLY A 389 6.35 -15.29 19.93
N GLY A 390 6.20 -16.52 19.44
CA GLY A 390 5.21 -17.50 19.91
C GLY A 390 3.82 -17.35 19.27
N ALA A 391 3.64 -16.44 18.30
CA ALA A 391 2.38 -16.33 17.57
C ALA A 391 2.16 -17.52 16.61
N LEU A 392 0.89 -17.88 16.41
CA LEU A 392 0.50 -18.83 15.37
C LEU A 392 0.36 -18.12 14.02
N ILE A 393 1.04 -18.63 13.00
CA ILE A 393 1.00 -18.14 11.63
C ILE A 393 0.44 -19.23 10.73
N LEU A 394 -0.65 -18.92 10.01
CA LEU A 394 -1.17 -19.77 8.94
C LEU A 394 -1.02 -19.05 7.60
N LEU A 395 -0.04 -19.50 6.83
CA LEU A 395 0.15 -19.08 5.44
C LEU A 395 -0.76 -19.93 4.54
N SER A 396 -1.22 -19.36 3.45
CA SER A 396 -2.01 -20.12 2.48
C SER A 396 -1.79 -19.62 1.05
N GLY A 397 -2.06 -20.50 0.09
CA GLY A 397 -1.94 -20.20 -1.33
C GLY A 397 -1.63 -21.44 -2.14
N ASP A 398 -1.20 -21.22 -3.37
CA ASP A 398 -0.83 -22.28 -4.31
C ASP A 398 0.46 -21.88 -5.03
N PHE A 399 1.54 -22.63 -4.78
CA PHE A 399 2.84 -22.38 -5.45
C PHE A 399 2.83 -22.69 -6.94
N ARG A 400 1.75 -23.28 -7.46
CA ARG A 400 1.53 -23.49 -8.90
C ARG A 400 1.07 -22.21 -9.60
N GLN A 401 0.80 -21.15 -8.84
CA GLN A 401 0.40 -19.83 -9.34
C GLN A 401 1.61 -18.90 -9.46
N THR A 402 1.39 -17.59 -9.30
CA THR A 402 2.41 -16.57 -9.49
C THR A 402 3.40 -16.52 -8.33
N LEU A 403 4.69 -16.49 -8.68
CA LEU A 403 5.80 -16.25 -7.76
C LEU A 403 5.94 -14.75 -7.44
N PRO A 404 6.82 -14.36 -6.49
CA PRO A 404 7.04 -12.96 -6.19
C PRO A 404 7.53 -12.18 -7.42
N VAL A 405 6.83 -11.11 -7.76
CA VAL A 405 7.18 -10.28 -8.93
C VAL A 405 8.39 -9.41 -8.59
N ILE A 406 9.51 -9.65 -9.29
CA ILE A 406 10.71 -8.82 -9.18
C ILE A 406 11.01 -8.14 -10.52
N PRO A 407 10.91 -6.81 -10.62
CA PRO A 407 11.25 -6.10 -11.84
C PRO A 407 12.71 -6.35 -12.26
N ARG A 408 12.90 -6.78 -13.52
CA ARG A 408 14.23 -6.98 -14.13
C ARG A 408 15.09 -8.04 -13.40
N SER A 409 14.47 -9.04 -12.79
CA SER A 409 15.16 -10.17 -12.17
C SER A 409 15.55 -11.25 -13.16
N THR A 410 16.50 -12.09 -12.73
CA THR A 410 16.73 -13.41 -13.32
C THR A 410 15.84 -14.47 -12.65
N PRO A 411 15.63 -15.65 -13.27
CA PRO A 411 14.92 -16.76 -12.62
C PRO A 411 15.52 -17.17 -11.27
N ALA A 412 16.84 -17.06 -11.11
CA ALA A 412 17.51 -17.35 -9.85
C ALA A 412 17.13 -16.34 -8.74
N ASP A 413 16.97 -15.06 -9.09
CA ASP A 413 16.54 -14.03 -8.14
C ASP A 413 15.08 -14.26 -7.70
N GLU A 414 14.19 -14.65 -8.61
CA GLU A 414 12.80 -14.99 -8.30
C GLU A 414 12.71 -16.20 -7.37
N ILE A 415 13.45 -17.28 -7.66
CA ILE A 415 13.53 -18.46 -6.80
C ILE A 415 14.09 -18.08 -5.43
N ASN A 416 15.14 -17.27 -5.37
CA ASN A 416 15.73 -16.82 -4.11
C ASN A 416 14.75 -15.94 -3.30
N ALA A 417 13.83 -15.23 -3.97
CA ALA A 417 12.82 -14.42 -3.32
C ALA A 417 11.60 -15.22 -2.83
N CYS A 418 11.38 -16.44 -3.32
CA CYS A 418 10.28 -17.30 -2.90
C CYS A 418 10.36 -17.67 -1.41
N LEU A 419 9.20 -17.86 -0.77
CA LEU A 419 9.10 -18.27 0.64
C LEU A 419 9.87 -19.56 0.94
N LYS A 420 9.90 -20.50 -0.01
CA LYS A 420 10.64 -21.77 0.11
C LYS A 420 12.15 -21.58 0.33
N SER A 421 12.68 -20.44 -0.09
CA SER A 421 14.09 -20.06 0.05
C SER A 421 14.38 -19.29 1.35
N SER A 422 13.39 -19.14 2.24
CA SER A 422 13.59 -18.58 3.58
C SER A 422 14.11 -19.61 4.56
N PHE A 423 14.93 -19.18 5.51
CA PHE A 423 15.32 -20.01 6.65
C PHE A 423 14.12 -20.44 7.51
N LEU A 424 13.01 -19.68 7.45
CA LEU A 424 11.77 -20.01 8.16
C LEU A 424 11.05 -21.22 7.55
N TRP A 425 11.29 -21.51 6.27
CA TRP A 425 10.56 -22.56 5.57
C TRP A 425 10.80 -23.96 6.16
N ALA A 426 11.98 -24.20 6.74
CA ALA A 426 12.31 -25.46 7.41
C ALA A 426 11.41 -25.77 8.62
N HIS A 427 10.73 -24.76 9.17
CA HIS A 427 9.83 -24.90 10.32
C HIS A 427 8.34 -24.96 9.93
N VAL A 428 8.04 -24.93 8.63
CA VAL A 428 6.66 -24.94 8.12
C VAL A 428 6.05 -26.33 8.27
N GLN A 429 4.89 -26.40 8.92
CA GLN A 429 4.04 -27.57 8.90
C GLN A 429 3.06 -27.48 7.72
N MET A 430 3.14 -28.46 6.81
CA MET A 430 2.33 -28.48 5.59
C MET A 430 0.94 -29.06 5.85
N LEU A 431 -0.09 -28.30 5.50
CA LEU A 431 -1.49 -28.73 5.40
C LEU A 431 -1.89 -28.71 3.92
N SER A 432 -2.70 -29.67 3.47
CA SER A 432 -3.07 -29.75 2.04
C SER A 432 -4.56 -29.99 1.85
N LEU A 433 -5.18 -29.21 0.96
CA LEU A 433 -6.52 -29.46 0.45
C LEU A 433 -6.39 -30.03 -0.96
N THR A 434 -6.92 -31.21 -1.22
CA THR A 434 -6.78 -31.87 -2.55
C THR A 434 -8.10 -32.06 -3.26
N THR A 435 -9.22 -32.08 -2.52
CA THR A 435 -10.56 -32.22 -3.09
C THR A 435 -11.01 -30.90 -3.71
N ASN A 436 -11.19 -30.88 -5.03
CA ASN A 436 -11.79 -29.74 -5.72
C ASN A 436 -13.30 -29.68 -5.44
N MET A 437 -13.69 -28.84 -4.49
CA MET A 437 -15.08 -28.67 -4.06
C MET A 437 -15.95 -28.04 -5.15
N ARG A 438 -15.40 -27.14 -5.98
CA ARG A 438 -16.13 -26.54 -7.10
C ARG A 438 -16.62 -27.60 -8.08
N VAL A 439 -15.72 -28.51 -8.46
CA VAL A 439 -16.05 -29.64 -9.34
C VAL A 439 -17.02 -30.62 -8.65
N ARG A 440 -16.77 -30.94 -7.37
CA ARG A 440 -17.58 -31.90 -6.61
C ARG A 440 -19.03 -31.43 -6.47
N LEU A 441 -19.25 -30.15 -6.20
CA LEU A 441 -20.58 -29.57 -6.02
C LEU A 441 -21.34 -29.41 -7.34
N GLN A 442 -20.65 -29.11 -8.44
CA GLN A 442 -21.27 -28.99 -9.77
C GLN A 442 -21.55 -30.36 -10.42
N ASN A 443 -20.88 -31.42 -9.95
CA ASN A 443 -20.97 -32.79 -10.47
C ASN A 443 -20.77 -32.90 -12.00
N ASP A 444 -19.97 -31.99 -12.57
CA ASP A 444 -19.67 -31.94 -13.99
C ASP A 444 -18.42 -32.77 -14.32
N SER A 445 -18.57 -33.75 -15.19
CA SER A 445 -17.48 -34.65 -15.63
C SER A 445 -16.43 -33.91 -16.46
N SER A 446 -16.82 -32.92 -17.24
CA SER A 446 -15.91 -32.10 -18.06
C SER A 446 -15.05 -31.20 -17.17
N ALA A 447 -15.65 -30.55 -16.18
CA ALA A 447 -14.94 -29.74 -15.18
C ALA A 447 -13.95 -30.58 -14.36
N ARG A 448 -14.30 -31.85 -14.08
CA ARG A 448 -13.41 -32.80 -13.39
C ARG A 448 -12.16 -33.11 -14.21
N GLU A 449 -12.33 -33.38 -15.50
CA GLU A 449 -11.19 -33.65 -16.39
C GLU A 449 -10.33 -32.40 -16.56
N PHE A 450 -10.95 -31.24 -16.81
CA PHE A 450 -10.26 -29.96 -16.91
C PHE A 450 -9.43 -29.65 -15.65
N SER A 451 -10.00 -29.83 -14.46
CA SER A 451 -9.27 -29.63 -13.19
C SER A 451 -8.07 -30.57 -13.05
N LYS A 452 -8.15 -31.82 -13.51
CA LYS A 452 -7.02 -32.75 -13.49
C LYS A 452 -5.92 -32.32 -14.46
N GLN A 453 -6.30 -31.88 -15.66
CA GLN A 453 -5.35 -31.37 -16.65
C GLN A 453 -4.63 -30.13 -16.13
N LEU A 454 -5.36 -29.19 -15.53
CA LEU A 454 -4.81 -27.96 -14.96
C LEU A 454 -3.82 -28.24 -13.82
N LEU A 455 -4.12 -29.21 -12.95
CA LEU A 455 -3.20 -29.66 -11.90
C LEU A 455 -1.94 -30.33 -12.48
N LYS A 456 -2.08 -31.17 -13.53
CA LYS A 456 -0.91 -31.78 -14.18
C LYS A 456 0.03 -30.73 -14.78
N ILE A 457 -0.53 -29.67 -15.36
CA ILE A 457 0.25 -28.53 -15.88
C ILE A 457 0.96 -27.82 -14.71
N GLY A 458 0.24 -27.44 -13.66
CA GLY A 458 0.80 -26.74 -12.51
C GLY A 458 1.86 -27.54 -11.75
N ASP A 459 1.72 -28.86 -11.69
CA ASP A 459 2.71 -29.77 -11.08
C ASP A 459 3.94 -30.02 -11.97
N GLY A 460 3.97 -29.50 -13.21
CA GLY A 460 5.05 -29.76 -14.17
C GLY A 460 5.12 -31.23 -14.64
N LYS A 461 4.00 -31.95 -14.64
CA LYS A 461 3.91 -33.38 -15.01
C LYS A 461 3.56 -33.61 -16.48
N MET A 462 3.43 -32.54 -17.26
CA MET A 462 3.21 -32.61 -18.71
C MET A 462 4.55 -32.84 -19.41
N ALA A 463 4.56 -33.67 -20.45
CA ALA A 463 5.74 -33.83 -21.30
C ALA A 463 6.06 -32.50 -21.98
N SER A 464 7.30 -32.05 -21.84
CA SER A 464 7.84 -30.89 -22.53
C SER A 464 8.70 -31.33 -23.73
N ASP A 465 8.71 -30.51 -24.78
CA ASP A 465 9.62 -30.67 -25.92
C ASP A 465 11.05 -30.18 -25.60
N GLN A 466 11.95 -30.26 -26.58
CA GLN A 466 13.35 -29.83 -26.45
C GLN A 466 13.50 -28.33 -26.13
N ASN A 467 12.47 -27.53 -26.40
CA ASN A 467 12.44 -26.09 -26.16
C ASN A 467 11.70 -25.74 -24.85
N GLY A 468 11.21 -26.73 -24.10
CA GLY A 468 10.47 -26.55 -22.85
C GLY A 468 8.99 -26.22 -23.02
N PHE A 469 8.43 -26.32 -24.23
CA PHE A 469 6.99 -26.12 -24.45
C PHE A 469 6.21 -27.40 -24.13
N ILE A 470 4.99 -27.22 -23.60
CA ILE A 470 4.05 -28.31 -23.35
C ILE A 470 2.98 -28.36 -24.44
N THR A 471 2.56 -29.56 -24.84
CA THR A 471 1.40 -29.74 -25.73
C THR A 471 0.14 -29.88 -24.89
N LEU A 472 -0.82 -28.97 -25.08
CA LEU A 472 -2.12 -29.03 -24.40
C LEU A 472 -3.02 -30.08 -25.07
N PRO A 473 -3.82 -30.86 -24.31
CA PRO A 473 -4.81 -31.77 -24.87
C PRO A 473 -5.83 -31.05 -25.75
N ASN A 474 -6.32 -31.71 -26.81
CA ASN A 474 -7.32 -31.14 -27.73
C ASN A 474 -8.62 -30.71 -27.03
N ASN A 475 -8.94 -31.31 -25.88
CA ASN A 475 -10.12 -30.99 -25.08
C ASN A 475 -9.86 -29.94 -23.96
N PHE A 476 -8.68 -29.32 -23.92
CA PHE A 476 -8.30 -28.38 -22.86
C PHE A 476 -8.96 -27.00 -23.02
N SER A 477 -9.09 -26.52 -24.26
CA SER A 477 -9.64 -25.20 -24.56
C SER A 477 -10.37 -25.20 -25.89
N ILE A 478 -11.39 -24.34 -26.01
CA ILE A 478 -12.03 -24.06 -27.30
C ILE A 478 -11.15 -23.04 -28.03
N ILE A 479 -10.51 -23.46 -29.12
CA ILE A 479 -9.77 -22.54 -29.99
C ILE A 479 -10.79 -21.79 -30.83
N VAL A 480 -10.88 -20.48 -30.61
CA VAL A 480 -11.74 -19.59 -31.41
C VAL A 480 -10.82 -18.80 -32.34
N SER A 481 -11.07 -18.86 -33.65
CA SER A 481 -10.41 -17.98 -34.60
C SER A 481 -10.86 -16.55 -34.31
N SER A 482 -9.93 -15.63 -34.03
CA SER A 482 -10.28 -14.21 -33.93
C SER A 482 -10.89 -13.76 -35.25
N LYS A 483 -12.01 -13.03 -35.19
CA LYS A 483 -12.44 -12.21 -36.32
C LYS A 483 -11.41 -11.08 -36.42
N GLU A 484 -10.41 -11.24 -37.29
CA GLU A 484 -9.69 -10.08 -37.81
C GLU A 484 -10.66 -9.14 -38.54
#